data_AF-A0A832AQD4-F1
#
_entry.id   AF-A0A832AQD4-F1
#
_cell.length_a   1.000
_cell.length_b   1.000
_cell.length_c   1.000
_cell.angle_alpha   90.00
_cell.angle_beta   90.00
_cell.angle_gamma   90.00
#
_symmetry.space_group_name_H-M   'P 1'
#
loop_
_entity.id
_entity.type
_entity.pdbx_description
1 polymer ?
#
loop_
_entity_poly.entity_id
_entity_poly.type
_entity_poly.pdbx_seq_one_letter_code
_entity_poly.pdbx_strand_id
1 'polypeptide(L)'
;LLVRRRQQLRGPARLLFSLGYKNVLGRGFALVRDETGHVIREAAAVKPAMALELEFADGRVRAVATKKSRVVKGKEKTKPAARPDLQRQGRLFD
;
A
#
# COMPACT_ATOMS: atom_id res chain seq x y z
N LEU A 1 33.70 -26.40 -19.85
CA LEU A 1 32.42 -26.92 -19.31
C LEU A 1 31.68 -25.94 -18.38
N LEU A 2 32.34 -25.37 -17.37
CA LEU A 2 31.71 -24.43 -16.41
C LEU A 2 31.13 -23.16 -17.05
N VAL A 3 31.80 -22.58 -18.06
CA VAL A 3 31.33 -21.39 -18.78
C VAL A 3 30.01 -21.64 -19.51
N ARG A 4 29.87 -22.79 -20.18
CA ARG A 4 28.63 -23.18 -20.86
C ARG A 4 27.47 -23.43 -19.88
N ARG A 5 27.73 -24.11 -18.76
CA ARG A 5 26.72 -24.30 -17.69
C ARG A 5 26.26 -22.96 -17.10
N ARG A 6 27.18 -22.01 -16.87
CA ARG A 6 26.84 -20.64 -16.43
C ARG A 6 25.99 -19.88 -17.45
N GLN A 7 26.29 -20.00 -18.74
CA GLN A 7 25.48 -19.35 -19.79
C GLN A 7 24.07 -19.91 -19.86
N GLN A 8 23.89 -21.23 -19.70
CA GLN A 8 22.57 -21.88 -19.67
C GLN A 8 21.71 -21.42 -18.50
N LEU A 9 22.32 -21.12 -17.34
CA LEU A 9 21.61 -20.62 -16.15
C LEU A 9 21.24 -19.13 -16.23
N ARG A 10 21.84 -18.34 -17.14
CA ARG A 10 21.59 -16.89 -17.23
C ARG A 10 20.16 -16.54 -17.64
N GLY A 11 19.57 -17.28 -18.58
CA GLY A 11 18.20 -17.05 -19.04
C GLY A 11 17.16 -17.27 -17.94
N PRO A 12 17.12 -18.46 -17.31
CA PRO A 12 16.23 -18.76 -16.19
C PRO A 12 16.44 -17.82 -14.99
N ALA A 13 17.70 -17.47 -14.67
CA ALA A 13 18.00 -16.54 -13.59
C ALA A 13 17.45 -15.13 -13.84
N ARG A 14 17.50 -14.64 -15.10
CA ARG A 14 16.90 -13.34 -15.46
C ARG A 14 15.37 -13.36 -15.35
N LEU A 15 14.72 -14.46 -15.72
CA LEU A 15 13.27 -14.63 -15.57
C LEU A 15 12.86 -14.72 -14.10
N LEU A 16 13.60 -15.47 -13.28
CA LEU A 16 13.39 -15.52 -11.82
C LEU A 16 13.62 -14.15 -11.18
N PHE A 17 14.56 -13.36 -11.70
CA PHE A 17 14.73 -11.99 -11.26
C PHE A 17 13.54 -11.11 -11.68
N SER A 18 13.06 -11.17 -12.92
CA SER A 18 11.92 -10.32 -13.31
C SER A 18 10.60 -10.70 -12.64
N LEU A 19 10.37 -12.01 -12.42
CA LEU A 19 9.12 -12.59 -11.93
C LEU A 19 9.14 -12.98 -10.44
N GLY A 20 10.28 -12.89 -9.78
CA GLY A 20 10.40 -13.19 -8.36
C GLY A 20 9.58 -12.21 -7.54
N TYR A 21 8.71 -12.70 -6.66
CA TYR A 21 7.79 -11.86 -5.89
C TYR A 21 8.51 -10.72 -5.15
N LYS A 22 9.77 -10.92 -4.71
CA LYS A 22 10.59 -9.88 -4.08
C LYS A 22 10.80 -8.65 -4.96
N ASN A 23 10.94 -8.83 -6.27
CA ASN A 23 11.07 -7.72 -7.22
C ASN A 23 9.72 -7.07 -7.54
N VAL A 24 8.61 -7.77 -7.33
CA VAL A 24 7.27 -7.18 -7.36
C VAL A 24 7.06 -6.31 -6.11
N LEU A 25 7.42 -6.82 -4.93
CA LEU A 25 7.37 -6.04 -3.68
C LEU A 25 8.22 -4.76 -3.78
N GLY A 26 9.45 -4.86 -4.32
CA GLY A 26 10.34 -3.72 -4.51
C GLY A 26 9.80 -2.62 -5.45
N ARG A 27 8.76 -2.91 -6.26
CA ARG A 27 8.10 -1.94 -7.15
C ARG A 27 6.88 -1.27 -6.51
N GLY A 28 6.62 -1.51 -5.23
CA GLY A 28 5.52 -0.90 -4.48
C GLY A 28 4.24 -1.72 -4.43
N PHE A 29 4.31 -3.03 -4.69
CA PHE A 29 3.20 -3.95 -4.47
C PHE A 29 3.29 -4.59 -3.07
N ALA A 30 2.18 -5.16 -2.61
CA ALA A 30 2.10 -5.92 -1.36
C ALA A 30 1.51 -7.32 -1.60
N LEU A 31 2.01 -8.32 -0.88
CA LEU A 31 1.44 -9.66 -0.85
C LEU A 31 0.50 -9.78 0.35
N VAL A 32 -0.73 -10.24 0.10
CA VAL A 32 -1.75 -10.42 1.15
C VAL A 32 -1.74 -11.87 1.61
N ARG A 33 -1.66 -12.08 2.92
CA ARG A 33 -1.73 -13.39 3.57
C ARG A 33 -2.83 -13.43 4.62
N ASP A 34 -3.36 -14.62 4.87
CA ASP A 34 -4.23 -14.88 6.03
C ASP A 34 -3.42 -15.08 7.32
N GLU A 35 -4.13 -15.30 8.42
CA GLU A 35 -3.54 -15.56 9.75
C GLU A 35 -2.64 -16.80 9.81
N THR A 36 -2.83 -17.75 8.88
CA THR A 36 -2.04 -18.98 8.77
C THR A 36 -0.85 -18.83 7.82
N GLY A 37 -0.69 -17.64 7.20
CA GLY A 37 0.40 -17.31 6.29
C GLY A 37 0.16 -17.70 4.83
N HIS A 38 -1.03 -18.21 4.48
CA HIS A 38 -1.38 -18.54 3.10
C HIS A 38 -1.69 -17.29 2.30
N VAL A 39 -1.22 -17.27 1.05
CA VAL A 39 -1.43 -16.14 0.14
C VAL A 39 -2.89 -16.09 -0.32
N ILE A 40 -3.53 -14.95 -0.11
CA ILE A 40 -4.86 -14.65 -0.64
C ILE A 40 -4.68 -13.98 -2.00
N ARG A 41 -5.20 -14.62 -3.06
CA ARG A 41 -5.08 -14.13 -4.44
C ARG A 41 -6.30 -13.34 -4.91
N GLU A 42 -7.45 -13.57 -4.29
CA GLU A 42 -8.73 -13.01 -4.72
C GLU A 42 -9.37 -12.22 -3.58
N ALA A 43 -9.86 -11.01 -3.91
CA ALA A 43 -10.57 -10.17 -2.93
C ALA A 43 -11.86 -10.83 -2.42
N ALA A 44 -12.47 -11.75 -3.17
CA ALA A 44 -13.65 -12.49 -2.77
C ALA A 44 -13.40 -13.44 -1.57
N ALA A 45 -12.16 -13.87 -1.37
CA ALA A 45 -11.78 -14.70 -0.23
C ALA A 45 -11.63 -13.90 1.08
N VAL A 46 -11.55 -12.56 1.00
CA VAL A 46 -11.40 -11.69 2.16
C VAL A 46 -12.78 -11.44 2.81
N LYS A 47 -12.93 -11.90 4.06
CA LYS A 47 -14.14 -11.67 4.86
C LYS A 47 -14.00 -10.43 5.73
N PRO A 48 -15.10 -9.72 6.05
CA PRO A 48 -15.05 -8.64 7.04
C PRO A 48 -14.53 -9.13 8.39
N ALA A 49 -13.80 -8.28 9.10
CA ALA A 49 -13.11 -8.55 10.35
C ALA A 49 -12.01 -9.62 10.30
N MET A 50 -11.66 -10.13 9.12
CA MET A 50 -10.53 -11.06 8.94
C MET A 50 -9.21 -10.35 9.21
N ALA A 51 -8.33 -10.95 10.02
CA ALA A 51 -6.96 -10.44 10.13
C ALA A 51 -6.12 -10.91 8.94
N LEU A 52 -5.26 -10.01 8.49
CA LEU A 52 -4.43 -10.16 7.30
C LEU A 52 -3.00 -9.78 7.66
N GLU A 53 -2.04 -10.41 7.00
CA GLU A 53 -0.66 -9.96 6.98
C GLU A 53 -0.34 -9.43 5.58
N LEU A 54 0.12 -8.19 5.52
CA LEU A 54 0.56 -7.53 4.30
C LEU A 54 2.10 -7.53 4.30
N GLU A 55 2.69 -8.17 3.31
CA GLU A 55 4.14 -8.23 3.12
C GLU A 55 4.56 -7.25 2.03
N PHE A 56 5.44 -6.33 2.39
CA PHE A 56 6.08 -5.32 1.55
C PHE A 56 7.56 -5.67 1.35
N ALA A 57 8.28 -4.86 0.56
CA ALA A 57 9.70 -5.09 0.31
C ALA A 57 10.57 -4.96 1.58
N ASP A 58 10.14 -4.12 2.51
CA ASP A 58 10.85 -3.73 3.73
C ASP A 58 10.36 -4.44 4.98
N GLY A 59 9.21 -5.12 4.93
CA GLY A 59 8.69 -5.82 6.09
C GLY A 59 7.26 -6.29 5.96
N ARG A 60 6.67 -6.61 7.11
CA ARG A 60 5.31 -7.14 7.23
C ARG A 60 4.49 -6.30 8.20
N VAL A 61 3.22 -6.10 7.87
CA VAL A 61 2.28 -5.33 8.68
C VAL A 61 0.98 -6.10 8.85
N ARG A 62 0.39 -6.03 10.04
CA ARG A 62 -0.93 -6.62 10.31
C ARG A 62 -2.04 -5.65 9.92
N ALA A 63 -3.08 -6.17 9.29
CA ALA A 63 -4.27 -5.42 8.90
C ALA A 63 -5.54 -6.19 9.25
N VAL A 64 -6.67 -5.49 9.34
CA VAL A 64 -8.00 -6.10 9.52
C VAL A 64 -8.90 -5.65 8.39
N ALA A 65 -9.53 -6.60 7.70
CA ALA A 65 -10.44 -6.31 6.61
C ALA A 65 -11.71 -5.64 7.13
N THR A 66 -12.04 -4.45 6.63
CA THR A 66 -13.29 -3.77 6.99
C THR A 66 -14.44 -4.24 6.09
N LYS A 67 -15.69 -4.08 6.56
CA LYS A 67 -16.86 -4.25 5.68
C LYS A 67 -16.74 -3.29 4.48
N LYS A 68 -17.24 -3.71 3.30
CA LYS A 68 -17.41 -2.80 2.16
C LYS A 68 -18.29 -1.64 2.60
N SER A 69 -17.66 -0.51 2.91
CA SER A 69 -18.36 0.76 3.01
C SER A 69 -18.85 1.08 1.61
N ARG A 70 -20.17 1.23 1.42
CA ARG A 70 -20.66 2.00 0.28
C ARG A 70 -19.93 3.33 0.38
N VAL A 71 -19.13 3.68 -0.64
CA VAL A 71 -18.46 4.97 -0.71
C VAL A 71 -19.54 6.03 -0.58
N VAL A 72 -19.74 6.53 0.64
CA VAL A 72 -20.36 7.82 0.85
C VAL A 72 -19.30 8.76 0.34
N LYS A 73 -19.49 9.32 -0.86
CA LYS A 73 -18.72 10.48 -1.33
C LYS A 73 -18.61 11.42 -0.13
N GLY A 74 -17.41 11.53 0.41
CA GLY A 74 -17.20 12.26 1.65
C GLY A 74 -17.74 13.67 1.49
N LYS A 75 -18.72 14.05 2.30
CA LYS A 75 -18.85 15.45 2.70
C LYS A 75 -17.57 15.74 3.47
N GLU A 76 -16.62 16.35 2.76
CA GLU A 76 -15.45 16.98 3.34
C GLU A 76 -15.95 17.90 4.47
N LYS A 77 -15.74 17.48 5.72
CA LYS A 77 -15.99 18.33 6.88
C LYS A 77 -14.82 19.28 7.00
N THR A 78 -14.78 20.31 6.16
CA THR A 78 -13.97 21.49 6.43
C THR A 78 -14.70 22.37 7.44
N LYS A 79 -14.16 22.49 8.65
CA LYS A 79 -14.30 23.70 9.49
C LYS A 79 -13.41 23.62 10.75
N PRO A 80 -13.01 24.77 11.34
CA PRO A 80 -12.69 26.09 10.76
C PRO A 80 -11.30 26.58 11.23
N ALA A 81 -10.58 27.32 10.40
CA ALA A 81 -9.58 28.28 10.90
C ALA A 81 -10.11 29.69 10.63
N ALA A 82 -10.91 30.20 11.56
CA ALA A 82 -11.18 31.63 11.62
C ALA A 82 -9.84 32.32 11.90
N ARG A 83 -9.36 33.11 10.94
CA ARG A 83 -8.21 33.99 11.15
C ARG A 83 -8.61 35.05 12.19
N PRO A 84 -7.73 35.41 13.13
CA PRO A 84 -8.04 36.48 14.06
C PRO A 84 -8.22 37.79 13.29
N ASP A 85 -9.24 38.50 13.71
CA ASP A 85 -9.71 39.78 13.23
C ASP A 85 -8.59 40.83 13.24
N LEU A 86 -8.16 41.28 12.05
CA LEU A 86 -7.32 42.47 11.87
C LEU A 86 -8.19 43.72 11.71
N GLN A 87 -9.30 43.85 12.45
CA GLN A 87 -9.92 45.14 12.73
C GLN A 87 -9.18 45.84 13.89
N ARG A 88 -7.93 46.20 13.63
CA ARG A 88 -7.23 47.31 14.32
C ARG A 88 -6.32 48.06 13.34
N GLN A 89 -6.86 48.43 12.19
CA GLN A 89 -6.29 49.52 11.39
C GLN A 89 -7.30 50.67 11.37
N GLY A 90 -7.46 51.25 12.57
CA GLY A 90 -8.05 52.56 12.72
C GLY A 90 -7.03 53.63 12.35
N ARG A 91 -7.44 54.50 11.42
CA ARG A 91 -6.94 55.84 11.07
C ARG A 91 -5.62 55.92 10.29
N LEU A 92 -5.77 55.99 8.96
CA LEU A 92 -4.79 56.64 8.07
C LEU A 92 -5.43 57.80 7.28
N PHE A 93 -6.40 58.49 7.87
CA PHE A 93 -6.86 59.80 7.41
C PHE A 93 -7.33 60.59 8.65
N ASP A 94 -6.36 61.25 9.28
CA ASP A 94 -6.45 62.54 9.97
C ASP A 94 -5.08 63.22 9.76
#